data_AF-A0A8X7PSC9-F1
#
_entry.id   AF-A0A8X7PSC9-F1
#
_cell.length_a   1.000
_cell.length_b   1.000
_cell.length_c   1.000
_cell.angle_alpha   90.00
_cell.angle_beta   90.00
_cell.angle_gamma   90.00
#
_symmetry.space_group_name_H-M   'P 1'
#
loop_
_entity.id
_entity.type
_entity.pdbx_description
1 polymer ?
#
loop_
_entity_poly.entity_id
_entity_poly.type
_entity_poly.pdbx_seq_one_letter_code
_entity_poly.pdbx_strand_id
1 'polypeptide(L)'
;MNTISMTHPRLPVEHPSRFIRSDSECQTLQPGIWYYKIVEADHITFIVNRERAGVQFDLLYDSIFQRCRKHVFRKIPQTLPNQSPRAPRSPR
;
A
#
# COMPACT_ATOMS: atom_id res chain seq x y z
N MET A 1 -9.80 7.99 19.11
CA MET A 1 -10.04 6.56 18.85
C MET A 1 -9.01 5.73 19.61
N ASN A 2 -9.29 4.46 19.91
CA ASN A 2 -8.30 3.57 20.50
C ASN A 2 -7.26 3.17 19.43
N THR A 3 -5.96 3.34 19.72
CA THR A 3 -4.89 3.06 18.74
C THR A 3 -4.86 1.61 18.30
N ILE A 4 -5.13 0.66 19.21
CA ILE A 4 -5.11 -0.78 18.93
C ILE A 4 -6.26 -1.15 17.97
N SER A 5 -7.41 -0.49 18.05
CA SER A 5 -8.51 -0.75 17.11
C SER A 5 -8.25 -0.24 15.69
N MET A 6 -7.22 0.61 15.50
CA MET A 6 -6.86 1.18 14.20
C MET A 6 -5.74 0.42 13.49
N THR A 7 -5.14 -0.61 14.10
CA THR A 7 -4.04 -1.36 13.47
C THR A 7 -4.54 -2.44 12.51
N HIS A 8 -5.43 -3.31 12.99
CA HIS A 8 -6.02 -4.42 12.24
C HIS A 8 -7.26 -4.98 12.97
N PRO A 9 -8.17 -5.68 12.27
CA PRO A 9 -9.26 -6.38 12.93
C PRO A 9 -8.73 -7.50 13.84
N ARG A 10 -9.12 -7.45 15.12
CA ARG A 10 -8.76 -8.45 16.14
C ARG A 10 -9.93 -9.34 16.55
N LEU A 11 -11.15 -8.93 16.21
CA LEU A 11 -12.40 -9.59 16.60
C LEU A 11 -13.26 -9.85 15.36
N PRO A 12 -13.99 -10.98 15.31
CA PRO A 12 -13.99 -12.06 16.31
C PRO A 12 -12.72 -12.94 16.25
N VAL A 13 -11.98 -12.89 15.14
CA VAL A 13 -10.71 -13.60 14.93
C VAL A 13 -9.65 -12.57 14.57
N GLU A 14 -8.43 -12.75 15.08
CA GLU A 14 -7.33 -11.84 14.77
C GLU A 14 -6.79 -12.07 13.36
N HIS A 15 -6.77 -11.01 12.55
CA HIS A 15 -6.24 -11.07 11.19
C HIS A 15 -4.71 -10.95 11.19
N PRO A 16 -4.01 -11.60 10.24
CA PRO A 16 -2.57 -11.45 10.08
C PRO A 16 -2.19 -9.98 9.91
N SER A 17 -1.22 -9.51 10.71
CA SER A 17 -0.74 -8.14 10.62
C SER A 17 0.77 -8.03 10.81
N ARG A 18 1.34 -6.92 10.33
CA ARG A 18 2.75 -6.60 10.48
C ARG A 18 2.93 -5.10 10.69
N PHE A 19 3.66 -4.77 11.76
CA PHE A 19 4.12 -3.41 12.00
C PHE A 19 5.24 -3.04 11.02
N ILE A 20 5.14 -1.86 10.41
CA ILE A 20 6.13 -1.30 9.50
C ILE A 20 6.82 -0.12 10.18
N ARG A 21 8.16 -0.20 10.32
CA ARG A 21 8.96 0.90 10.87
C ARG A 21 9.38 1.88 9.79
N SER A 22 9.79 1.35 8.63
CA SER A 22 10.26 2.14 7.50
C SER A 22 9.44 1.88 6.24
N ASP A 23 9.25 2.94 5.45
CA ASP A 23 8.59 2.88 4.16
C ASP A 23 9.31 1.95 3.16
N SER A 24 10.60 1.62 3.39
CA SER A 24 11.33 0.63 2.59
C SER A 24 10.81 -0.80 2.74
N GLU A 25 10.20 -1.14 3.88
CA GLU A 25 9.60 -2.46 4.13
C GLU A 25 8.29 -2.66 3.34
N CYS A 26 7.67 -1.56 2.85
CA CYS A 26 6.48 -1.59 2.00
C CYS A 26 6.73 -2.12 0.57
N GLN A 27 7.93 -2.63 0.29
CA GLN A 27 8.28 -3.17 -1.03
C GLN A 27 7.76 -4.59 -1.24
N THR A 28 7.61 -5.39 -0.19
CA THR A 28 7.29 -6.82 -0.29
C THR A 28 5.89 -7.15 0.25
N LEU A 29 4.96 -6.20 0.14
CA LEU A 29 3.60 -6.34 0.67
C LEU A 29 2.87 -7.51 0.02
N GLN A 30 2.40 -8.44 0.84
CA GLN A 30 1.63 -9.59 0.40
C GLN A 30 0.13 -9.33 0.52
N PRO A 31 -0.70 -9.85 -0.41
CA PRO A 31 -2.15 -9.86 -0.23
C PRO A 31 -2.56 -10.58 1.06
N GLY A 32 -3.63 -10.11 1.69
CA GLY A 32 -4.23 -10.78 2.86
C GLY A 32 -3.58 -10.47 4.22
N ILE A 33 -2.56 -9.62 4.26
CA ILE A 33 -1.91 -9.17 5.51
C ILE A 33 -2.19 -7.68 5.73
N TRP A 34 -2.54 -7.31 6.96
CA TRP A 34 -2.67 -5.91 7.39
C TRP A 34 -1.31 -5.32 7.75
N TYR A 35 -0.86 -4.34 6.98
CA TYR A 35 0.38 -3.62 7.27
C TYR A 35 0.05 -2.26 7.86
N TYR A 36 0.58 -1.97 9.05
CA TYR A 36 0.27 -0.73 9.76
C TYR A 36 1.53 -0.01 10.24
N LYS A 37 1.42 1.31 10.37
CA LYS A 37 2.43 2.21 10.93
C LYS A 37 1.73 3.12 11.93
N ILE A 38 2.35 3.34 13.09
CA ILE A 38 1.83 4.29 14.08
C ILE A 38 2.22 5.69 13.63
N VAL A 39 1.24 6.59 13.59
CA VAL A 39 1.41 8.00 13.26
C VAL A 39 0.85 8.81 14.42
N GLU A 40 1.67 9.68 14.99
CA GLU A 40 1.26 10.57 16.07
C GLU A 40 0.53 11.78 15.48
N ALA A 41 -0.79 11.70 15.41
CA ALA A 41 -1.66 12.78 14.95
C ALA A 41 -3.09 12.59 15.49
N ASP A 42 -3.88 13.67 15.51
CA ASP A 42 -5.31 13.58 15.80
C ASP A 42 -6.05 12.89 14.64
N HIS A 43 -7.17 12.23 14.95
CA HIS A 43 -8.01 11.59 13.95
C HIS A 43 -8.49 12.60 12.89
N ILE A 44 -8.80 13.83 13.28
CA ILE A 44 -9.31 14.85 12.36
C ILE A 44 -8.26 15.20 11.30
N THR A 45 -6.97 15.16 11.65
CA THR A 45 -5.84 15.50 10.76
C THR A 45 -5.81 14.63 9.49
N PHE A 46 -6.33 13.41 9.54
CA PHE A 46 -6.39 12.51 8.40
C PHE A 46 -7.61 12.75 7.49
N ILE A 47 -8.56 13.58 7.88
CA ILE A 47 -9.81 13.80 7.13
C ILE A 47 -9.85 15.23 6.59
N VAL A 48 -9.33 16.20 7.33
CA VAL A 48 -9.33 17.61 6.92
C VAL A 48 -8.24 17.89 5.90
N ASN A 49 -8.59 18.70 4.90
CA ASN A 49 -7.71 19.14 3.82
C ASN A 49 -6.46 19.90 4.32
N ARG A 50 -5.61 20.28 3.35
CA ARG A 50 -4.42 21.10 3.55
C ARG A 50 -4.65 22.37 4.37
N GLU A 51 -5.83 22.98 4.35
CA GLU A 51 -6.10 24.23 5.06
C GLU A 51 -6.04 24.08 6.59
N ARG A 52 -6.38 22.90 7.12
CA ARG A 52 -6.35 22.62 8.57
C ARG A 52 -5.17 21.77 9.01
N ALA A 53 -4.72 20.84 8.16
CA ALA A 53 -3.63 19.92 8.50
C ALA A 53 -2.27 20.31 7.89
N GLY A 54 -2.25 21.37 7.07
CA GLY A 54 -1.03 21.94 6.50
C GLY A 54 -0.27 20.96 5.60
N VAL A 55 1.04 21.19 5.48
CA VAL A 55 1.95 20.40 4.63
C VAL A 55 2.07 18.94 5.08
N GLN A 56 1.81 18.64 6.36
CA GLN A 56 1.86 17.27 6.89
C GLN A 56 0.79 16.38 6.25
N PHE A 57 -0.36 16.93 5.88
CA PHE A 57 -1.40 16.23 5.13
C PHE A 57 -0.89 15.81 3.75
N ASP A 58 -0.32 16.77 2.99
CA ASP A 58 0.16 16.54 1.63
C ASP A 58 1.26 15.46 1.63
N LEU A 59 2.25 15.56 2.53
CA LEU A 59 3.34 14.59 2.64
C LEU A 59 2.82 13.18 3.00
N LEU A 60 1.84 13.10 3.89
CA LEU A 60 1.24 11.84 4.29
C LEU A 60 0.52 11.16 3.12
N TYR A 61 -0.36 11.89 2.43
CA TYR A 61 -1.13 11.36 1.30
C TYR A 61 -0.25 11.06 0.08
N ASP A 62 0.75 11.90 -0.21
CA ASP A 62 1.72 11.64 -1.27
C ASP A 62 2.48 10.33 -1.02
N SER A 63 2.90 10.08 0.22
CA SER A 63 3.56 8.83 0.58
C SER A 63 2.66 7.60 0.36
N ILE A 64 1.37 7.71 0.69
CA ILE A 64 0.38 6.64 0.49
C ILE A 64 0.18 6.39 -1.00
N PHE A 65 -0.07 7.44 -1.79
CA PHE A 65 -0.29 7.29 -3.23
C PHE A 65 0.93 6.76 -3.96
N GLN A 66 2.14 7.20 -3.58
CA GLN A 66 3.37 6.68 -4.15
C GLN A 66 3.52 5.17 -3.89
N ARG A 67 3.18 4.69 -2.69
CA ARG A 67 3.21 3.26 -2.35
C ARG A 67 2.16 2.47 -3.13
N CYS A 68 0.92 2.95 -3.18
CA CYS A 68 -0.15 2.31 -3.95
C CYS A 68 0.24 2.16 -5.43
N ARG A 69 0.77 3.23 -6.05
CA ARG A 69 1.25 3.19 -7.43
C ARG A 69 2.36 2.15 -7.62
N LYS A 70 3.42 2.18 -6.79
CA LYS A 70 4.53 1.21 -6.86
C LYS A 70 4.03 -0.24 -6.78
N HIS A 71 3.04 -0.52 -5.94
CA HIS A 71 2.50 -1.88 -5.79
C HIS A 71 1.68 -2.33 -6.99
N VAL A 72 0.86 -1.44 -7.56
CA VAL A 72 0.10 -1.72 -8.79
C VAL A 72 1.05 -2.04 -9.95
N PHE A 73 2.12 -1.25 -10.12
CA PHE A 73 3.12 -1.49 -11.16
C PHE A 73 3.91 -2.79 -10.99
N ARG A 74 4.09 -3.28 -9.77
CA ARG A 74 4.76 -4.58 -9.52
C ARG A 74 3.87 -5.79 -9.79
N LYS A 75 2.56 -5.64 -9.64
CA LYS A 75 1.59 -6.73 -9.84
C LYS A 75 1.13 -6.88 -11.27
N ILE A 76 1.09 -5.80 -12.04
CA ILE A 76 0.84 -5.87 -13.47
C ILE A 76 2.17 -6.31 -14.10
N PRO A 77 2.28 -7.52 -14.66
CA PRO A 77 3.42 -7.81 -15.53
C PRO A 77 3.39 -6.72 -16.60
N GLN A 78 4.54 -6.13 -16.93
CA GLN A 78 4.65 -5.32 -18.14
C GLN A 78 4.41 -6.24 -19.35
N THR A 79 3.18 -6.68 -19.58
CA THR A 79 2.74 -7.17 -20.86
C THR A 79 2.77 -5.93 -21.74
N LEU A 80 3.90 -5.73 -22.40
CA LEU A 80 3.95 -4.98 -23.64
C LEU A 80 2.77 -5.49 -24.48
N PRO A 81 1.77 -4.66 -24.78
CA PRO A 81 0.75 -5.07 -25.72
C PRO A 81 1.50 -5.36 -27.02
N ASN A 82 1.48 -6.62 -27.45
CA ASN A 82 1.99 -7.11 -28.74
C ASN A 82 3.35 -7.84 -28.79
N GLN A 83 3.70 -8.68 -27.80
CA GLN A 83 4.57 -9.83 -28.09
C GLN A 83 3.71 -11.09 -28.19
N SER A 84 3.28 -11.41 -29.42
CA SER A 84 2.79 -12.74 -29.74
C SER A 84 3.88 -13.77 -29.42
N PRO A 85 3.56 -14.92 -28.78
CA PRO A 85 4.50 -16.03 -28.74
C PRO A 85 4.73 -16.45 -30.19
N ARG A 86 5.92 -16.14 -30.74
CA ARG A 86 6.36 -16.76 -31.98
C ARG A 86 6.35 -18.27 -31.73
N ALA A 87 5.36 -18.97 -32.28
CA ALA A 87 5.37 -20.41 -32.34
C ALA A 87 6.69 -20.88 -32.96
N PRO A 88 7.34 -21.93 -32.43
CA PRO A 88 8.55 -22.47 -33.05
C PRO A 88 8.18 -22.95 -34.45
N ARG A 89 8.89 -22.43 -35.46
CA ARG A 89 8.81 -22.95 -36.83
C ARG A 89 9.28 -24.40 -36.79
N SER A 90 8.37 -25.34 -36.99
CA SER A 90 8.69 -26.74 -37.25
C SER A 90 9.43 -26.85 -38.58
N PRO A 91 10.57 -27.57 -38.64
CA PRO A 91 11.27 -27.82 -39.90
C PRO A 91 10.59 -28.97 -40.64
N ARG A 92 10.19 -28.73 -41.89
CA ARG A 92 10.15 -29.73 -42.96
C ARG A 92 10.53 -29.06 -44.26
#